data_AF-A0A0B2PAJ2-F1
#
_entry.id   AF-A0A0B2PAJ2-F1
#
_cell.length_a   1.000
_cell.length_b   1.000
_cell.length_c   1.000
_cell.angle_alpha   90.00
_cell.angle_beta   90.00
_cell.angle_gamma   90.00
#
_symmetry.space_group_name_H-M   'P 1'
#
loop_
_entity.id
_entity.type
_entity.pdbx_description
1 polymer ?
#
loop_
_entity_poly.entity_id
_entity_poly.type
_entity_poly.pdbx_seq_one_letter_code
_entity_poly.pdbx_strand_id
1 'polypeptide(L)'
;MACNGLCILSLIALVLVISKSSVNCIETDAVEPIIDIASLNRNSFPPDFIFGAGSSSYQEDVKTVKDMNLDSYRFSISWSRILPKGKLSGGINQEGIDYYNNLINELVANGIQPLVTLFHWDLPQSLENEYGGFLSPRIVKDFQDYAELCFKEFGDRVKYWVTLNEPWSYSQYG
;
A
#
# COMPACT_ATOMS: atom_id res chain seq x y z
N MET A 1 -40.91 6.90 -58.12
CA MET A 1 -40.65 7.90 -57.05
C MET A 1 -41.42 7.51 -55.79
N ALA A 2 -40.99 6.48 -55.06
CA ALA A 2 -41.67 6.00 -53.84
C ALA A 2 -40.71 5.67 -52.67
N CYS A 3 -39.39 5.88 -52.84
CA CYS A 3 -38.38 5.47 -51.85
C CYS A 3 -38.10 6.53 -50.76
N ASN A 4 -38.44 7.81 -51.01
CA ASN A 4 -38.14 8.90 -50.07
C ASN A 4 -39.15 9.05 -48.92
N GLY A 5 -40.37 8.50 -49.05
CA GLY A 5 -41.41 8.61 -48.03
C GLY A 5 -41.20 7.68 -46.82
N LEU A 6 -40.74 6.45 -47.05
CA LEU A 6 -40.51 5.48 -45.97
C LEU A 6 -39.30 5.84 -45.09
N CYS A 7 -38.25 6.44 -45.65
CA CYS A 7 -37.09 6.89 -44.86
C CYS A 7 -37.42 8.06 -43.92
N ILE A 8 -38.31 8.98 -44.33
CA ILE A 8 -38.70 10.10 -43.46
C ILE A 8 -39.61 9.61 -42.33
N LEU A 9 -40.51 8.67 -42.61
CA LEU A 9 -41.36 8.06 -41.58
C LEU A 9 -40.55 7.23 -40.56
N SER A 10 -39.49 6.52 -41.00
CA SER A 10 -38.62 5.79 -40.07
C SER A 10 -37.75 6.71 -39.21
N LEU A 11 -37.27 7.84 -39.77
CA LEU A 11 -36.55 8.88 -39.02
C LEU A 11 -37.44 9.58 -37.99
N ILE A 12 -38.68 9.91 -38.33
CA ILE A 12 -39.64 10.52 -37.39
C ILE A 12 -40.00 9.54 -36.27
N ALA A 13 -40.22 8.26 -36.60
CA ALA A 13 -40.47 7.23 -35.60
C ALA A 13 -39.28 7.07 -34.63
N LEU A 14 -38.04 7.08 -35.13
CA LEU A 14 -36.83 6.98 -34.32
C LEU A 14 -36.67 8.20 -33.38
N VAL A 15 -36.89 9.42 -33.89
CA VAL A 15 -36.82 10.65 -33.09
C VAL A 15 -37.87 10.66 -31.96
N LEU A 16 -39.09 10.16 -32.23
CA LEU A 16 -40.15 10.05 -31.22
C LEU A 16 -39.86 8.99 -30.15
N VAL A 17 -39.14 7.91 -30.49
CA VAL A 17 -38.69 6.89 -29.51
C VAL A 17 -37.60 7.45 -28.59
N ILE A 18 -36.67 8.24 -29.14
CA ILE A 18 -35.60 8.85 -28.35
C ILE A 18 -36.14 9.97 -27.44
N SER A 19 -37.16 10.72 -27.88
CA SER A 19 -37.73 11.83 -27.07
C SER A 19 -38.63 11.40 -25.90
N LYS A 20 -39.06 10.13 -25.83
CA LYS A 20 -39.94 9.64 -24.75
C LYS A 20 -39.22 8.82 -23.67
N SER A 21 -37.91 8.67 -23.80
CA SER A 21 -37.11 7.89 -22.86
C SER A 21 -36.66 8.77 -21.70
N SER A 22 -37.57 9.01 -20.75
CA SER A 22 -37.20 9.60 -19.46
C SER A 22 -36.72 8.47 -18.55
N VAL A 23 -35.42 8.37 -18.32
CA VAL A 23 -34.88 7.50 -17.26
C VAL A 23 -35.07 8.26 -15.95
N ASN A 24 -36.05 7.87 -15.15
CA ASN A 24 -36.14 8.33 -13.77
C ASN A 24 -35.08 7.57 -12.97
N CYS A 25 -33.97 8.25 -12.68
CA CYS A 25 -33.08 7.81 -11.62
C CYS A 25 -33.86 7.91 -10.31
N ILE A 26 -34.24 6.78 -9.73
CA ILE A 26 -34.70 6.76 -8.35
C ILE A 26 -33.43 7.00 -7.52
N GLU A 27 -33.31 8.18 -6.92
CA GLU A 27 -32.38 8.37 -5.82
C GLU A 27 -32.78 7.35 -4.75
N THR A 28 -31.96 6.32 -4.58
CA THR A 28 -32.08 5.45 -3.42
C THR A 28 -31.77 6.33 -2.22
N ASP A 29 -32.69 6.41 -1.26
CA ASP A 29 -32.41 7.07 0.03
C ASP A 29 -31.07 6.55 0.54
N ALA A 30 -30.18 7.46 0.95
CA ALA A 30 -28.95 7.08 1.61
C ALA A 30 -29.34 6.28 2.86
N VAL A 31 -29.08 4.97 2.83
CA VAL A 31 -29.22 4.15 4.03
C VAL A 31 -28.11 4.60 4.97
N GLU A 32 -28.49 5.34 6.01
CA GLU A 32 -27.59 5.65 7.13
C GLU A 32 -26.91 4.34 7.55
N PRO A 33 -25.58 4.26 7.57
CA PRO A 33 -24.90 3.06 8.01
C PRO A 33 -25.40 2.74 9.42
N ILE A 34 -25.79 1.49 9.67
CA ILE A 34 -26.12 1.01 11.01
C ILE A 34 -24.80 0.96 11.79
N ILE A 35 -24.44 2.09 12.40
CA ILE A 35 -23.24 2.27 13.19
C ILE A 35 -23.61 1.95 14.65
N ASP A 36 -23.65 0.66 15.01
CA ASP A 36 -23.46 0.24 16.41
C ASP A 36 -21.96 0.26 16.76
N ILE A 37 -21.25 1.28 16.30
CA ILE A 37 -19.82 1.51 16.58
C ILE A 37 -19.68 2.55 17.69
N ALA A 38 -20.74 3.33 17.97
CA ALA A 38 -20.75 4.29 19.08
C ALA A 38 -20.56 3.62 20.45
N SER A 39 -20.78 2.30 20.54
CA SER A 39 -20.57 1.49 21.74
C SER A 39 -19.14 0.93 21.86
N LEU A 40 -18.36 0.89 20.76
CA LEU A 40 -17.00 0.36 20.76
C LEU A 40 -16.03 1.38 21.36
N ASN A 41 -15.26 0.92 22.34
CA ASN A 41 -14.16 1.68 22.93
C ASN A 41 -12.96 0.73 23.15
N ARG A 42 -11.81 1.25 23.61
CA ARG A 42 -10.61 0.41 23.79
C ARG A 42 -10.82 -0.78 24.72
N ASN A 43 -11.73 -0.68 25.71
CA ASN A 43 -12.02 -1.78 26.64
C ASN A 43 -12.94 -2.85 26.02
N SER A 44 -13.50 -2.61 24.83
CA SER A 44 -14.22 -3.63 24.07
C SER A 44 -13.29 -4.70 23.48
N PHE A 45 -11.97 -4.50 23.54
CA PHE A 45 -10.95 -5.39 23.02
C PHE A 45 -10.07 -5.94 24.16
N PRO A 46 -9.39 -7.09 23.96
CA PRO A 46 -8.41 -7.59 24.92
C PRO A 46 -7.37 -6.52 25.29
N PRO A 47 -6.87 -6.48 26.55
CA PRO A 47 -5.91 -5.46 26.99
C PRO A 47 -4.59 -5.41 26.20
N ASP A 48 -4.23 -6.51 25.54
CA ASP A 48 -3.04 -6.68 24.70
C ASP A 48 -3.32 -6.50 23.20
N PHE A 49 -4.54 -6.07 22.83
CA PHE A 49 -4.89 -5.79 21.45
C PHE A 49 -4.13 -4.57 20.93
N ILE A 50 -3.42 -4.75 19.80
CA ILE A 50 -2.60 -3.71 19.19
C ILE A 50 -3.42 -2.95 18.14
N PHE A 51 -3.65 -1.65 18.36
CA PHE A 51 -4.15 -0.75 17.33
C PHE A 51 -2.97 -0.12 16.58
N GLY A 52 -3.03 -0.10 15.26
CA GLY A 52 -1.96 0.45 14.44
C GLY A 52 -2.46 1.05 13.13
N ALA A 53 -1.60 1.85 12.52
CA ALA A 53 -1.74 2.35 11.15
C ALA A 53 -0.53 1.89 10.34
N GLY A 54 -0.56 2.08 9.03
CA GLY A 54 0.67 1.92 8.25
C GLY A 54 0.64 2.50 6.85
N SER A 55 1.84 2.74 6.31
CA SER A 55 2.06 3.18 4.93
C SER A 55 3.07 2.34 4.17
N SER A 56 3.16 2.67 2.87
CA SER A 56 4.12 2.19 1.91
C SER A 56 4.97 3.36 1.36
N SER A 57 5.92 3.83 2.16
CA SER A 57 6.97 4.81 1.81
C SER A 57 6.59 6.30 1.63
N TYR A 58 7.54 7.13 2.08
CA TYR A 58 7.67 8.60 2.12
C TYR A 58 6.53 9.41 2.79
N GLN A 59 6.96 10.05 3.89
CA GLN A 59 6.26 10.94 4.82
C GLN A 59 5.20 10.29 5.69
N GLU A 60 5.61 9.99 6.92
CA GLU A 60 4.65 9.89 7.98
C GLU A 60 5.09 10.69 9.21
N ASP A 61 4.16 11.51 9.67
CA ASP A 61 4.36 12.32 10.86
C ASP A 61 4.11 11.43 12.08
N VAL A 62 5.19 10.97 12.74
CA VAL A 62 5.12 10.20 13.99
C VAL A 62 4.22 10.89 15.02
N LYS A 63 4.13 12.23 14.95
CA LYS A 63 3.18 13.02 15.74
C LYS A 63 1.73 12.61 15.49
N THR A 64 1.32 12.36 14.25
CA THR A 64 -0.05 11.93 13.93
C THR A 64 -0.37 10.58 14.55
N VAL A 65 0.56 9.61 14.44
CA VAL A 65 0.41 8.28 15.05
C VAL A 65 0.25 8.38 16.56
N LYS A 66 1.02 9.27 17.18
CA LYS A 66 0.93 9.57 18.61
C LYS A 66 -0.39 10.26 18.99
N ASP A 67 -0.80 11.28 18.24
CA ASP A 67 -2.03 12.03 18.49
C ASP A 67 -3.28 11.14 18.34
N MET A 68 -3.20 10.10 17.50
CA MET A 68 -4.22 9.06 17.35
C MET A 68 -4.19 7.99 18.45
N ASN A 69 -3.23 8.05 19.38
CA ASN A 69 -3.02 7.09 20.45
C ASN A 69 -2.90 5.65 19.92
N LEU A 70 -2.08 5.41 18.89
CA LEU A 70 -1.84 4.09 18.31
C LEU A 70 -0.71 3.36 19.04
N ASP A 71 -0.82 2.03 19.13
CA ASP A 71 0.12 1.15 19.83
C ASP A 71 1.29 0.71 18.93
N SER A 72 1.04 0.61 17.63
CA SER A 72 2.03 0.17 16.64
C SER A 72 1.96 0.95 15.35
N TYR A 73 3.04 0.84 14.60
CA TYR A 73 3.14 1.48 13.31
C TYR A 73 3.83 0.64 12.26
N ARG A 74 3.11 0.39 11.17
CA ARG A 74 3.60 -0.39 10.05
C ARG A 74 4.16 0.50 8.94
N PHE A 75 5.40 0.28 8.55
CA PHE A 75 5.98 0.96 7.39
C PHE A 75 6.87 0.00 6.59
N SER A 76 7.25 0.40 5.38
CA SER A 76 8.22 -0.35 4.57
C SER A 76 9.58 0.32 4.50
N ILE A 77 10.62 -0.52 4.51
CA ILE A 77 11.98 -0.09 4.15
C ILE A 77 12.10 -0.23 2.63
N SER A 78 12.58 0.82 1.97
CA SER A 78 12.76 0.77 0.53
C SER A 78 14.09 0.11 0.17
N TRP A 79 14.02 -0.99 -0.58
CA TRP A 79 15.21 -1.75 -0.94
C TRP A 79 16.20 -0.88 -1.73
N SER A 80 15.71 -0.16 -2.73
CA SER A 80 16.56 0.74 -3.54
C SER A 80 17.15 1.90 -2.73
N ARG A 81 16.54 2.29 -1.61
CA ARG A 81 17.08 3.34 -0.72
C ARG A 81 18.25 2.82 0.11
N ILE A 82 18.21 1.57 0.57
CA ILE A 82 19.31 0.95 1.33
C ILE A 82 20.43 0.48 0.39
N LEU A 83 20.07 -0.17 -0.72
CA LEU A 83 20.98 -0.69 -1.74
C LEU A 83 20.59 -0.09 -3.10
N PRO A 84 21.20 1.04 -3.52
CA PRO A 84 20.85 1.72 -4.77
C PRO A 84 21.01 0.88 -6.04
N LYS A 85 21.88 -0.14 -6.00
CA LYS A 85 22.08 -1.12 -7.07
C LYS A 85 21.46 -2.49 -6.77
N GLY A 86 20.61 -2.56 -5.76
CA GLY A 86 19.95 -3.78 -5.29
C GLY A 86 20.85 -4.79 -4.58
N LYS A 87 22.17 -4.65 -4.66
CA LYS A 87 23.16 -5.60 -4.14
C LYS A 87 24.15 -4.94 -3.20
N LEU A 88 24.66 -5.70 -2.23
CA LEU A 88 25.76 -5.28 -1.35
C LEU A 88 27.00 -4.86 -2.13
N SER A 89 27.34 -5.57 -3.22
CA SER A 89 28.49 -5.26 -4.07
C SER A 89 28.38 -3.91 -4.77
N GLY A 90 27.16 -3.36 -4.88
CA GLY A 90 26.91 -2.04 -5.47
C GLY A 90 26.93 -0.90 -4.46
N GLY A 91 27.26 -1.19 -3.19
CA GLY A 91 27.38 -0.21 -2.12
C GLY A 91 26.11 -0.06 -1.28
N ILE A 92 26.33 0.26 0.00
CA ILE A 92 25.29 0.58 0.97
C ILE A 92 25.11 2.09 1.02
N ASN A 93 23.87 2.56 1.00
CA ASN A 93 23.54 3.96 1.19
C ASN A 93 23.32 4.27 2.68
N GLN A 94 24.34 4.82 3.34
CA GLN A 94 24.28 5.12 4.77
C GLN A 94 23.19 6.15 5.11
N GLU A 95 22.95 7.16 4.26
CA GLU A 95 21.89 8.15 4.50
C GLU A 95 20.50 7.49 4.50
N GLY A 96 20.32 6.44 3.69
CA GLY A 96 19.12 5.61 3.71
C GLY A 96 18.93 4.88 5.03
N ILE A 97 20.01 4.32 5.58
CA ILE A 97 20.01 3.66 6.89
C ILE A 97 19.70 4.67 8.00
N ASP A 98 20.37 5.82 7.98
CA ASP A 98 20.22 6.87 8.99
C ASP A 98 18.78 7.41 9.03
N TYR A 99 18.15 7.54 7.86
CA TYR A 99 16.72 7.88 7.77
C TYR A 99 15.83 6.90 8.54
N TYR A 100 15.96 5.59 8.30
CA TYR A 100 15.14 4.59 9.00
C TYR A 100 15.51 4.47 10.47
N ASN A 101 16.78 4.65 10.83
CA ASN A 101 17.21 4.74 12.23
C ASN A 101 16.50 5.88 12.95
N ASN A 102 16.44 7.07 12.34
CA ASN A 102 15.75 8.22 12.94
C ASN A 102 14.26 7.96 13.14
N LEU A 103 13.58 7.42 12.11
CA LEU A 103 12.17 7.05 12.20
C LEU A 103 11.92 6.02 13.32
N ILE A 104 12.71 4.94 13.35
CA ILE A 104 12.57 3.87 14.35
C ILE A 104 12.85 4.41 15.76
N ASN A 105 13.88 5.24 15.92
CA ASN A 105 14.19 5.87 17.20
C ASN A 105 13.05 6.77 17.68
N GLU A 106 12.44 7.54 16.78
CA GLU A 106 11.32 8.42 17.11
C GLU A 106 10.07 7.64 17.52
N LEU A 107 9.74 6.55 16.81
CA LEU A 107 8.65 5.65 17.18
C LEU A 107 8.85 5.05 18.57
N VAL A 108 10.03 4.46 18.80
CA VAL A 108 10.38 3.84 20.10
C VAL A 108 10.37 4.87 21.22
N ALA A 109 10.90 6.07 21.00
CA ALA A 109 10.90 7.16 21.99
C ALA A 109 9.48 7.61 22.37
N ASN A 110 8.49 7.40 21.50
CA ASN A 110 7.09 7.69 21.76
C ASN A 110 6.27 6.45 22.20
N GLY A 111 6.93 5.32 22.46
CA GLY A 111 6.27 4.09 22.91
C GLY A 111 5.49 3.36 21.80
N ILE A 112 5.71 3.71 20.54
CA ILE A 112 5.04 3.12 19.38
C ILE A 112 5.88 1.96 18.86
N GLN A 113 5.28 0.78 18.72
CA GLN A 113 5.98 -0.41 18.24
C GLN A 113 6.18 -0.38 16.72
N PRO A 114 7.41 -0.42 16.20
CA PRO A 114 7.65 -0.51 14.76
C PRO A 114 7.35 -1.91 14.22
N LEU A 115 6.54 -1.99 13.17
CA LEU A 115 6.27 -3.19 12.38
C LEU A 115 6.80 -2.96 10.96
N VAL A 116 7.88 -3.63 10.60
CA VAL A 116 8.60 -3.32 9.36
C VAL A 116 8.28 -4.32 8.26
N THR A 117 7.95 -3.81 7.09
CA THR A 117 7.83 -4.58 5.85
C THR A 117 9.09 -4.43 5.01
N LEU A 118 9.76 -5.55 4.69
CA LEU A 118 11.02 -5.52 3.94
C LEU A 118 10.81 -5.22 2.45
N PHE A 119 9.77 -5.78 1.84
CA PHE A 119 9.45 -5.56 0.44
C PHE A 119 7.99 -5.13 0.26
N HIS A 120 7.79 -3.98 -0.37
CA HIS A 120 6.47 -3.44 -0.68
C HIS A 120 6.40 -2.98 -2.14
N TRP A 121 6.77 -3.91 -3.04
CA TRP A 121 6.66 -3.79 -4.50
C TRP A 121 7.62 -2.78 -5.13
N ASP A 122 8.68 -2.44 -4.41
CA ASP A 122 9.68 -1.45 -4.79
C ASP A 122 11.01 -2.10 -5.16
N LEU A 123 10.95 -3.08 -6.07
CA LEU A 123 12.12 -3.79 -6.56
C LEU A 123 13.11 -2.79 -7.18
N PRO A 124 14.41 -2.82 -6.83
CA PRO A 124 15.40 -1.99 -7.48
C PRO A 124 15.46 -2.26 -8.99
N GLN A 125 15.24 -1.22 -9.80
CA GLN A 125 15.25 -1.31 -11.27
C GLN A 125 16.55 -1.92 -11.84
N SER A 126 17.66 -1.78 -11.11
CA SER A 126 18.94 -2.41 -11.47
C SER A 126 18.85 -3.94 -11.53
N LEU A 127 18.12 -4.58 -10.62
CA LEU A 127 17.92 -6.03 -10.59
C LEU A 127 16.95 -6.49 -11.69
N GLU A 128 15.91 -5.69 -11.94
CA GLU A 128 14.98 -5.90 -13.04
C GLU A 128 15.72 -5.89 -14.39
N ASN A 129 16.54 -4.87 -14.63
CA ASN A 129 17.31 -4.74 -15.86
C ASN A 129 18.39 -5.83 -16.02
N GLU A 130 18.99 -6.28 -14.92
CA GLU A 130 20.10 -7.24 -14.99
C GLU A 130 19.61 -8.68 -15.23
N TYR A 131 18.50 -9.09 -14.62
CA TYR A 131 18.04 -10.47 -14.70
C TYR A 131 16.52 -10.67 -14.60
N GLY A 132 15.72 -9.62 -14.71
CA GLY A 132 14.25 -9.69 -14.63
C GLY A 132 13.71 -9.87 -13.21
N GLY A 133 14.47 -9.42 -12.19
CA GLY A 133 13.94 -9.34 -10.83
C GLY A 133 13.44 -10.66 -10.29
N PHE A 134 12.19 -10.68 -9.84
CA PHE A 134 11.55 -11.87 -9.26
C PHE A 134 11.31 -13.01 -10.27
N LEU A 135 11.47 -12.77 -11.57
CA LEU A 135 11.43 -13.83 -12.59
C LEU A 135 12.69 -14.72 -12.57
N SER A 136 13.74 -14.32 -11.86
CA SER A 136 14.99 -15.08 -11.75
C SER A 136 15.21 -15.62 -10.33
N PRO A 137 15.67 -16.88 -10.18
CA PRO A 137 16.03 -17.41 -8.85
C PRO A 137 17.20 -16.67 -8.20
N ARG A 138 17.96 -15.86 -8.96
CA ARG A 138 19.04 -15.01 -8.44
C ARG A 138 18.53 -14.01 -7.40
N ILE A 139 17.27 -13.58 -7.51
CA ILE A 139 16.64 -12.64 -6.57
C ILE A 139 16.68 -13.11 -5.12
N VAL A 140 16.68 -14.43 -4.90
CA VAL A 140 16.65 -15.03 -3.56
C VAL A 140 17.87 -14.60 -2.76
N LYS A 141 19.06 -14.62 -3.38
CA LYS A 141 20.30 -14.24 -2.71
C LYS A 141 20.36 -12.74 -2.45
N ASP A 142 20.00 -11.93 -3.44
CA ASP A 142 20.03 -10.47 -3.31
C ASP A 142 19.00 -9.98 -2.26
N PHE A 143 17.82 -10.60 -2.21
CA PHE A 143 16.81 -10.30 -1.17
C PHE A 143 17.26 -10.76 0.22
N GLN A 144 17.90 -11.93 0.33
CA GLN A 144 18.48 -12.39 1.59
C GLN A 144 19.54 -11.40 2.11
N ASP A 145 20.46 -10.97 1.25
CA ASP A 145 21.51 -10.02 1.62
C ASP A 145 20.94 -8.67 2.09
N TYR A 146 19.90 -8.19 1.41
CA TYR A 146 19.16 -7.00 1.82
C TYR A 146 18.47 -7.20 3.19
N ALA A 147 17.78 -8.32 3.40
CA ALA A 147 17.11 -8.62 4.65
C ALA A 147 18.09 -8.75 5.83
N GLU A 148 19.22 -9.44 5.64
CA GLU A 148 20.29 -9.57 6.64
C GLU A 148 20.86 -8.22 7.05
N LEU A 149 21.08 -7.31 6.08
CA LEU A 149 21.48 -5.95 6.36
C LEU A 149 20.43 -5.21 7.21
N CYS A 150 19.15 -5.27 6.82
CA CYS A 150 18.07 -4.65 7.60
C CYS A 150 17.97 -5.21 9.03
N PHE A 151 18.09 -6.52 9.21
CA PHE A 151 18.07 -7.13 10.55
C PHE A 151 19.27 -6.70 11.39
N LYS A 152 20.44 -6.56 10.78
CA LYS A 152 21.64 -6.09 11.46
C LYS A 152 21.51 -4.64 11.91
N GLU A 153 21.01 -3.77 11.05
CA GLU A 153 20.94 -2.32 11.32
C GLU A 153 19.77 -1.94 12.23
N PHE A 154 18.65 -2.68 12.18
CA PHE A 154 17.39 -2.26 12.82
C PHE A 154 16.81 -3.29 13.81
N GLY A 155 17.29 -4.54 13.82
CA GLY A 155 16.70 -5.64 14.60
C GLY A 155 16.86 -5.51 16.12
N ASP A 156 17.74 -4.63 16.58
CA ASP A 156 17.87 -4.28 18.00
C ASP A 156 16.58 -3.60 18.53
N ARG A 157 15.92 -2.78 17.70
CA ARG A 157 14.68 -2.05 18.03
C ARG A 157 13.41 -2.63 17.37
N VAL A 158 13.52 -3.23 16.19
CA VAL A 158 12.38 -3.79 15.45
C VAL A 158 12.17 -5.26 15.78
N LYS A 159 10.98 -5.61 16.30
CA LYS A 159 10.63 -6.98 16.71
C LYS A 159 9.59 -7.66 15.82
N TYR A 160 8.84 -6.90 15.03
CA TYR A 160 7.83 -7.42 14.12
C TYR A 160 8.24 -7.13 12.68
N TRP A 161 8.36 -8.20 11.88
CA TRP A 161 8.83 -8.15 10.50
C TRP A 161 7.84 -8.83 9.57
N VAL A 162 7.58 -8.20 8.44
CA VAL A 162 6.84 -8.75 7.29
C VAL A 162 7.82 -8.81 6.13
N THR A 163 8.02 -10.00 5.54
CA THR A 163 8.98 -10.16 4.44
C THR A 163 8.47 -9.53 3.15
N LEU A 164 7.28 -9.95 2.70
CA LEU A 164 6.67 -9.50 1.46
C LEU A 164 5.26 -8.97 1.74
N ASN A 165 4.93 -7.76 1.28
CA ASN A 165 3.55 -7.30 1.25
C ASN A 165 2.80 -7.92 0.06
N GLU A 166 1.63 -8.49 0.31
CA GLU A 166 0.68 -8.94 -0.73
C GLU A 166 1.34 -9.69 -1.92
N PRO A 167 2.10 -10.78 -1.65
CA PRO A 167 2.87 -11.46 -2.70
C PRO A 167 2.00 -12.02 -3.82
N TRP A 168 0.75 -12.39 -3.53
CA TRP A 168 -0.20 -12.83 -4.55
C TRP A 168 -0.52 -11.71 -5.55
N SER A 169 -0.90 -10.52 -5.05
CA SER A 169 -1.22 -9.37 -5.89
C SER A 169 -0.01 -8.92 -6.71
N TYR A 170 1.17 -8.87 -6.08
CA TYR A 170 2.42 -8.55 -6.78
C TYR A 170 2.71 -9.53 -7.91
N SER A 171 2.53 -10.83 -7.67
CA SER A 171 2.80 -11.86 -8.70
C SER A 171 1.82 -11.83 -9.87
N GLN A 172 0.61 -11.27 -9.70
CA GLN A 172 -0.42 -11.21 -10.73
C GLN A 172 -0.37 -9.93 -11.56
N TYR A 173 0.03 -8.81 -10.95
CA TYR A 173 -0.12 -7.47 -11.53
C TYR A 173 1.17 -6.65 -11.61
N GLY A 174 2.25 -7.11 -10.96
CA GLY A 174 3.53 -6.43 -10.85
C GLY A 174 4.55 -6.81 -11.90
#